data_AF-A0A1A3PD53-F1
#
_entry.id   AF-A0A1A3PD53-F1
#
_cell.length_a   1.000
_cell.length_b   1.000
_cell.length_c   1.000
_cell.angle_alpha   90.00
_cell.angle_beta   90.00
_cell.angle_gamma   90.00
#
_symmetry.space_group_name_H-M   'P 1'
#
loop_
_entity.id
_entity.type
_entity.pdbx_description
1 polymer ?
#
loop_
_entity_poly.entity_id
_entity_poly.type
_entity_poly.pdbx_seq_one_letter_code
_entity_poly.pdbx_strand_id
1 'polypeptide(L)'
;MRRKYENSRVAMMVDVVTIGARPSHEALAANMIRVGERDPWVRSTLLIASAAAVVVMNASCSAAPPSQQSARTAASMTANLPLFEGTYRLDFDSAQASYTGKRRMPLKHAGIESKFFAFSPSCVQVCSVLSLQLYDDLRPIDGPQFRRTFVYLVDRWELHTSQTMETRCDNHLQQTVVPQWWIYPPMADGTLRGDFMFTAESEGCLMDMGDTIRTPFVGTRVGPVAPGVF
;
A
#
# COMPACT_ATOMS: atom_id res chain seq x y z
N MET A 1 -3.04 -46.39 1.29
CA MET A 1 -1.96 -45.40 1.04
C MET A 1 -2.16 -44.77 -0.33
N ARG A 2 -2.49 -43.47 -0.40
CA ARG A 2 -2.06 -42.47 -1.41
C ARG A 2 -3.02 -41.26 -1.36
N ARG A 3 -2.64 -40.25 -0.57
CA ARG A 3 -3.06 -38.85 -0.77
C ARG A 3 -2.56 -38.39 -2.13
N LYS A 4 -3.35 -37.69 -2.95
CA LYS A 4 -2.81 -36.81 -4.00
C LYS A 4 -3.81 -35.71 -4.40
N TYR A 5 -3.38 -34.49 -4.10
CA TYR A 5 -3.68 -33.19 -4.72
C TYR A 5 -5.02 -32.50 -4.47
N GLU A 6 -5.07 -31.93 -3.27
CA GLU A 6 -5.69 -30.64 -2.94
C GLU A 6 -4.67 -29.52 -3.23
N ASN A 7 -5.14 -28.29 -3.49
CA ASN A 7 -4.41 -27.04 -3.79
C ASN A 7 -4.02 -26.74 -5.25
N SER A 8 -4.83 -25.90 -5.91
CA SER A 8 -4.41 -24.76 -6.77
C SER A 8 -5.65 -24.06 -7.32
N ARG A 9 -6.28 -23.18 -6.52
CA ARG A 9 -7.23 -22.16 -7.01
C ARG A 9 -6.93 -20.86 -6.28
N VAL A 10 -5.89 -20.19 -6.73
CA VAL A 10 -5.64 -18.78 -6.44
C VAL A 10 -5.89 -18.05 -7.76
N ALA A 11 -7.12 -17.56 -7.95
CA ALA A 11 -7.46 -16.68 -9.07
C ALA A 11 -6.78 -15.31 -8.81
N MET A 12 -5.81 -14.88 -9.62
CA MET A 12 -5.86 -14.42 -11.02
C MET A 12 -6.61 -13.10 -11.21
N MET A 13 -6.08 -12.04 -10.60
CA MET A 13 -6.19 -10.71 -11.19
C MET A 13 -5.01 -10.54 -12.14
N VAL A 14 -5.28 -10.77 -13.44
CA VAL A 14 -4.26 -11.12 -14.45
C VAL A 14 -3.60 -12.46 -14.08
N ASP A 15 -3.19 -13.25 -15.08
CA ASP A 15 -2.29 -14.39 -14.85
C ASP A 15 -0.90 -13.85 -14.45
N VAL A 16 -0.79 -13.18 -13.30
CA VAL A 16 0.47 -12.93 -12.60
C VAL A 16 0.75 -14.21 -11.84
N VAL A 17 1.32 -15.18 -12.55
CA VAL A 17 1.81 -16.43 -11.98
C VAL A 17 2.72 -16.10 -10.80
N THR A 18 2.21 -16.35 -9.59
CA THR A 18 2.95 -16.46 -8.33
C THR A 18 3.92 -15.30 -8.06
N ILE A 19 3.45 -14.31 -7.30
CA ILE A 19 4.29 -13.26 -6.69
C ILE A 19 5.25 -13.93 -5.69
N GLY A 20 6.41 -14.35 -6.18
CA GLY A 20 7.57 -14.66 -5.37
C GLY A 20 8.45 -13.43 -5.33
N ALA A 21 8.21 -12.51 -4.40
CA ALA A 21 9.18 -11.48 -4.07
C ALA A 21 10.38 -12.19 -3.40
N ARG A 22 11.46 -12.43 -4.14
CA ARG A 22 12.75 -12.76 -3.53
C ARG A 22 13.36 -11.43 -3.05
N PRO A 23 13.66 -11.25 -1.76
CA PRO A 23 14.56 -10.19 -1.36
C PRO A 23 15.96 -10.59 -1.84
N SER A 24 16.52 -9.85 -2.79
CA SER A 24 17.93 -9.99 -3.16
C SER A 24 18.80 -9.43 -2.04
N HIS A 25 19.04 -10.23 -1.01
CA HIS A 25 20.15 -10.07 -0.08
C HIS A 25 21.44 -10.55 -0.74
N GLU A 26 21.94 -9.84 -1.76
CA GLU A 26 23.28 -10.08 -2.32
C GLU A 26 23.70 -8.91 -3.22
N ALA A 27 23.96 -7.76 -2.60
CA ALA A 27 24.75 -6.69 -3.21
C ALA A 27 25.40 -5.83 -2.12
N LEU A 28 26.08 -6.48 -1.17
CA LEU A 28 27.11 -5.85 -0.36
C LEU A 28 28.46 -6.45 -0.79
N ALA A 29 29.37 -5.54 -1.12
CA ALA A 29 30.77 -5.76 -1.48
C ALA A 29 31.08 -6.22 -2.92
N ALA A 30 31.28 -5.25 -3.82
CA ALA A 30 32.53 -5.05 -4.55
C ALA A 30 32.32 -4.12 -5.76
N ASN A 31 32.68 -2.84 -5.64
CA ASN A 31 33.83 -2.35 -6.40
C ASN A 31 34.24 -0.96 -5.95
N MET A 32 35.52 -0.90 -5.60
CA MET A 32 36.26 0.28 -5.25
C MET A 32 36.90 0.82 -6.55
N ILE A 33 36.96 2.15 -6.69
CA ILE A 33 37.89 2.93 -7.51
C ILE A 33 37.68 2.92 -9.05
N ARG A 34 37.06 3.99 -9.55
CA ARG A 34 37.67 4.80 -10.63
C ARG A 34 37.53 6.30 -10.32
N VAL A 35 38.68 6.95 -10.40
CA VAL A 35 38.97 8.36 -10.16
C VAL A 35 39.02 9.09 -11.50
N GLY A 36 38.61 10.37 -11.53
CA GLY A 36 38.78 11.32 -12.63
C GLY A 36 37.52 11.49 -13.48
N GLU A 37 36.99 12.67 -13.80
CA GLU A 37 37.61 13.98 -13.96
C GLU A 37 36.55 15.10 -13.85
N ARG A 38 36.98 16.24 -13.28
CA ARG A 38 36.64 17.63 -13.63
C ARG A 38 35.17 18.08 -13.52
N ASP A 39 34.88 18.79 -12.43
CA ASP A 39 34.20 20.08 -12.54
C ASP A 39 34.91 21.14 -11.67
N PRO A 40 35.48 22.20 -12.27
CA PRO A 40 35.97 23.37 -11.57
C PRO A 40 34.80 24.33 -11.33
N TRP A 41 34.91 25.22 -10.33
CA TRP A 41 33.92 26.23 -9.92
C TRP A 41 33.01 25.86 -8.75
N VAL A 42 33.58 25.75 -7.54
CA VAL A 42 33.23 26.65 -6.42
C VAL A 42 34.47 26.75 -5.52
N ARG A 43 35.18 27.87 -5.61
CA ARG A 43 36.23 28.25 -4.66
C ARG A 43 35.61 29.11 -3.55
N SER A 44 36.19 28.98 -2.35
CA SER A 44 36.29 30.00 -1.29
C SER A 44 35.09 30.09 -0.33
N THR A 45 35.21 30.04 1.01
CA THR A 45 36.36 30.08 1.93
C THR A 45 35.93 29.55 3.31
N LEU A 46 36.82 28.83 4.00
CA LEU A 46 36.82 28.59 5.46
C LEU A 46 36.78 29.92 6.25
N LEU A 47 36.25 29.89 7.48
CA LEU A 47 37.01 30.23 8.69
C LEU A 47 36.27 29.83 9.99
N ILE A 48 37.09 29.47 10.97
CA ILE A 48 36.81 28.83 12.26
C ILE A 48 36.50 29.89 13.32
N ALA A 49 35.58 29.62 14.25
CA ALA A 49 35.65 30.20 15.59
C ALA A 49 34.92 29.29 16.61
N SER A 50 35.72 28.51 17.32
CA SER A 50 35.34 27.80 18.55
C SER A 50 35.21 28.82 19.68
N ALA A 51 34.07 28.84 20.37
CA ALA A 51 33.97 29.45 21.70
C ALA A 51 33.22 28.50 22.63
N ALA A 52 33.96 27.99 23.61
CA ALA A 52 33.45 27.23 24.72
C ALA A 52 32.54 28.12 25.58
N ALA A 53 31.37 27.61 25.95
CA ALA A 53 30.58 28.15 27.05
C ALA A 53 30.17 26.99 27.95
N VAL A 54 30.83 26.95 29.11
CA VAL A 54 30.48 26.15 30.28
C VAL A 54 29.13 26.61 30.80
N VAL A 55 28.16 25.71 30.97
CA VAL A 55 26.99 25.97 31.83
C VAL A 55 26.80 24.82 32.81
N VAL A 56 27.11 25.19 34.05
CA VAL A 56 26.83 24.64 35.38
C VAL A 56 25.65 23.65 35.46
N MET A 57 25.91 22.50 36.09
CA MET A 57 24.90 21.60 36.64
C MET A 57 24.18 22.26 37.82
N ASN A 58 22.85 22.35 37.76
CA ASN A 58 22.02 22.53 38.94
C ASN A 58 21.14 21.30 39.12
N ALA A 59 21.49 20.48 40.10
CA ALA A 59 20.63 19.46 40.67
C ALA A 59 19.59 20.15 41.55
N SER A 60 18.37 20.30 41.03
CA SER A 60 17.21 20.70 41.82
C SER A 60 16.25 19.54 41.90
N CYS A 61 16.36 18.79 43.00
CA CYS A 61 15.35 17.84 43.44
C CYS A 61 14.11 18.64 43.85
N SER A 62 13.10 18.69 42.99
CA SER A 62 11.76 19.16 43.33
C SER A 62 10.79 18.03 43.04
N ALA A 63 10.35 17.39 44.11
CA ALA A 63 9.20 16.49 44.11
C ALA A 63 7.95 17.32 43.77
N ALA A 64 7.57 17.32 42.50
CA ALA A 64 6.31 17.88 42.06
C ALA A 64 5.15 16.94 42.47
N PRO A 65 4.01 17.48 42.93
CA PRO A 65 2.81 16.68 43.17
C PRO A 65 2.37 15.99 41.86
N PRO A 66 1.66 14.84 41.94
CA PRO A 66 1.21 14.13 40.74
C PRO A 66 0.39 15.09 39.90
N SER A 67 1.02 15.54 38.82
CA SER A 67 0.38 16.38 37.83
C SER A 67 -0.72 15.52 37.26
N GLN A 68 -1.96 15.84 37.65
CA GLN A 68 -3.15 15.31 37.01
C GLN A 68 -2.95 15.52 35.53
N GLN A 69 -2.60 14.42 34.87
CA GLN A 69 -2.43 14.31 33.45
C GLN A 69 -3.80 14.67 32.92
N SER A 70 -3.98 15.94 32.55
CA SER A 70 -5.12 16.38 31.79
C SER A 70 -5.10 15.49 30.57
N ALA A 71 -5.95 14.46 30.61
CA ALA A 71 -6.50 13.85 29.43
C ALA A 71 -7.12 15.02 28.67
N ARG A 72 -6.30 15.70 27.87
CA ARG A 72 -6.81 16.50 26.76
C ARG A 72 -7.52 15.47 25.93
N THR A 73 -8.83 15.45 26.14
CA THR A 73 -9.79 14.81 25.27
C THR A 73 -9.43 15.27 23.87
N ALA A 74 -8.70 14.43 23.13
CA ALA A 74 -8.55 14.53 21.70
C ALA A 74 -9.91 14.11 21.09
N ALA A 75 -10.95 14.85 21.42
CA ALA A 75 -12.27 14.70 20.84
C ALA A 75 -12.40 15.67 19.67
N SER A 76 -12.82 15.09 18.54
CA SER A 76 -13.62 15.75 17.50
C SER A 76 -12.91 16.56 16.41
N MET A 77 -11.78 16.10 15.87
CA MET A 77 -11.54 16.29 14.42
C MET A 77 -11.95 15.07 13.58
N THR A 78 -12.28 13.95 14.24
CA THR A 78 -12.53 12.65 13.60
C THR A 78 -14.01 12.37 13.28
N ALA A 79 -14.94 13.13 13.87
CA ALA A 79 -16.35 12.72 13.96
C ALA A 79 -17.10 12.64 12.62
N ASN A 80 -16.56 13.23 11.55
CA ASN A 80 -17.26 13.34 10.26
C ASN A 80 -16.56 12.63 9.10
N LEU A 81 -15.45 11.95 9.32
CA LEU A 81 -14.80 11.23 8.23
C LEU A 81 -15.54 9.91 7.96
N PRO A 82 -15.78 9.56 6.70
CA PRO A 82 -16.46 8.33 6.32
C PRO A 82 -15.54 7.13 6.47
N LEU A 83 -15.26 6.77 7.73
CA LEU A 83 -14.42 5.63 8.10
C LEU A 83 -15.15 4.32 7.80
N PHE A 84 -14.38 3.29 7.48
CA PHE A 84 -14.87 1.94 7.29
C PHE A 84 -14.01 0.95 8.05
N GLU A 85 -14.69 0.01 8.73
CA GLU A 85 -14.06 -0.98 9.61
C GLU A 85 -14.77 -2.33 9.43
N GLY A 86 -13.99 -3.41 9.52
CA GLY A 86 -14.49 -4.77 9.49
C GLY A 86 -13.86 -5.60 8.38
N THR A 87 -14.43 -6.78 8.19
CA THR A 87 -14.08 -7.68 7.09
C THR A 87 -15.06 -7.46 5.95
N TYR A 88 -14.55 -7.28 4.74
CA TYR A 88 -15.31 -7.02 3.53
C TYR A 88 -14.97 -8.03 2.45
N ARG A 89 -15.97 -8.43 1.68
CA ARG A 89 -15.79 -9.06 0.37
C ARG A 89 -15.82 -7.95 -0.68
N LEU A 90 -14.74 -7.78 -1.42
CA LEU A 90 -14.65 -6.87 -2.56
C LEU A 90 -14.82 -7.65 -3.85
N ASP A 91 -15.84 -7.28 -4.62
CA ASP A 91 -16.23 -7.89 -5.88
C ASP A 91 -15.75 -6.97 -7.02
N PHE A 92 -14.65 -7.36 -7.69
CA PHE A 92 -14.02 -6.63 -8.80
C PHE A 92 -14.68 -7.02 -10.12
N ASP A 93 -15.26 -6.06 -10.83
CA ASP A 93 -15.95 -6.31 -12.09
C ASP A 93 -15.04 -5.99 -13.28
N SER A 94 -14.27 -7.00 -13.68
CA SER A 94 -13.39 -6.91 -14.85
C SER A 94 -14.17 -6.82 -16.17
N ALA A 95 -15.47 -7.19 -16.20
CA ALA A 95 -16.30 -6.96 -17.39
C ALA A 95 -16.60 -5.46 -17.60
N GLN A 96 -16.52 -4.66 -16.54
CA GLN A 96 -16.67 -3.19 -16.57
C GLN A 96 -15.34 -2.44 -16.54
N ALA A 97 -14.21 -3.13 -16.74
CA ALA A 97 -12.91 -2.48 -16.78
C ALA A 97 -12.80 -1.51 -17.96
N SER A 98 -12.12 -0.38 -17.71
CA SER A 98 -11.82 0.63 -18.72
C SER A 98 -10.31 0.74 -18.97
N TYR A 99 -9.97 1.13 -20.18
CA TYR A 99 -8.61 1.18 -20.69
C TYR A 99 -8.30 2.56 -21.24
N THR A 100 -7.21 3.14 -20.76
CA THR A 100 -6.64 4.36 -21.30
C THR A 100 -5.27 4.01 -21.86
N GLY A 101 -5.07 4.20 -23.15
CA GLY A 101 -3.83 3.80 -23.80
C GLY A 101 -3.96 3.51 -25.28
N LYS A 102 -2.82 3.26 -25.92
CA LYS A 102 -2.76 2.92 -27.35
C LYS A 102 -3.01 1.44 -27.59
N ARG A 103 -2.60 0.58 -26.65
CA ARG A 103 -2.77 -0.86 -26.74
C ARG A 103 -3.93 -1.32 -25.88
N ARG A 104 -4.99 -1.83 -26.51
CA ARG A 104 -6.05 -2.56 -25.81
C ARG A 104 -5.74 -4.05 -25.83
N MET A 105 -5.47 -4.62 -24.66
CA MET A 105 -5.50 -6.06 -24.50
C MET A 105 -6.87 -6.52 -24.00
N PRO A 106 -7.48 -7.54 -24.62
CA PRO A 106 -8.66 -8.16 -24.05
C PRO A 106 -8.29 -8.79 -22.70
N LEU A 107 -9.08 -8.51 -21.66
CA LEU A 107 -8.99 -9.23 -20.40
C LEU A 107 -9.27 -10.70 -20.70
N LYS A 108 -8.28 -11.57 -20.48
CA LYS A 108 -8.44 -13.02 -20.64
C LYS A 108 -9.59 -13.56 -19.77
N HIS A 109 -9.95 -12.85 -18.70
CA HIS A 109 -11.02 -13.21 -17.77
C HIS A 109 -11.90 -11.99 -17.49
N ALA A 110 -12.95 -11.80 -18.29
CA ALA A 110 -14.02 -10.87 -17.97
C ALA A 110 -14.99 -11.53 -16.98
N GLY A 111 -15.34 -10.84 -15.90
CA GLY A 111 -16.24 -11.34 -14.87
C GLY A 111 -16.03 -10.67 -13.52
N ILE A 112 -16.73 -11.20 -12.52
CA ILE A 112 -16.61 -10.74 -11.13
C ILE A 112 -15.60 -11.65 -10.41
N GLU A 113 -14.59 -11.04 -9.82
CA GLU A 113 -13.64 -11.71 -8.92
C GLU A 113 -13.83 -11.18 -7.50
N SER A 114 -14.04 -12.07 -6.53
CA SER A 114 -14.19 -11.71 -5.12
C SER A 114 -12.87 -11.87 -4.37
N LYS A 115 -12.52 -10.90 -3.52
CA LYS A 115 -11.40 -10.98 -2.57
C LYS A 115 -11.81 -10.47 -1.21
N PHE A 116 -11.26 -11.04 -0.14
CA PHE A 116 -11.57 -10.64 1.22
C PHE A 116 -10.50 -9.71 1.78
N PHE A 117 -10.94 -8.67 2.48
CA PHE A 117 -10.07 -7.69 3.13
C PHE A 117 -10.57 -7.35 4.52
N ALA A 118 -9.67 -7.27 5.48
CA ALA A 118 -9.92 -6.61 6.75
C ALA A 118 -9.53 -5.14 6.66
N PHE A 119 -10.29 -4.25 7.29
CA PHE A 119 -10.00 -2.83 7.39
C PHE A 119 -10.07 -2.37 8.84
N SER A 120 -9.05 -1.61 9.26
CA SER A 120 -8.93 -1.02 10.60
C SER A 120 -8.57 0.46 10.48
N PRO A 121 -9.49 1.38 10.82
CA PRO A 121 -9.20 2.80 10.82
C PRO A 121 -8.29 3.20 11.99
N SER A 122 -7.47 4.23 11.78
CA SER A 122 -6.67 4.90 12.82
C SER A 122 -6.62 6.39 12.54
N CYS A 123 -6.97 7.20 13.54
CA CYS A 123 -7.10 8.65 13.42
C CYS A 123 -6.41 9.38 14.58
N VAL A 124 -5.16 9.02 14.86
CA VAL A 124 -4.41 9.64 15.96
C VAL A 124 -3.95 11.06 15.60
N GLN A 125 -3.32 11.24 14.44
CA GLN A 125 -2.84 12.54 13.94
C GLN A 125 -3.40 12.84 12.55
N VAL A 126 -3.36 11.85 11.67
CA VAL A 126 -4.03 11.81 10.37
C VAL A 126 -4.90 10.57 10.33
N CYS A 127 -6.05 10.68 9.67
CA CYS A 127 -6.91 9.52 9.47
C CYS A 127 -6.36 8.66 8.35
N SER A 128 -6.18 7.39 8.67
CA SER A 128 -5.76 6.34 7.75
C SER A 128 -6.60 5.09 7.98
N VAL A 129 -6.69 4.24 6.97
CA VAL A 129 -7.27 2.91 7.10
C VAL A 129 -6.21 1.89 6.73
N LEU A 130 -5.85 1.04 7.69
CA LEU A 130 -5.02 -0.13 7.41
C LEU A 130 -5.90 -1.21 6.81
N SER A 131 -5.40 -1.88 5.79
CA SER A 131 -6.05 -2.99 5.12
C SER A 131 -5.11 -4.19 5.05
N LEU A 132 -5.68 -5.38 5.19
CA LEU A 132 -4.99 -6.65 5.01
C LEU A 132 -5.85 -7.59 4.16
N GLN A 133 -5.26 -8.14 3.10
CA GLN A 133 -5.93 -9.17 2.31
C GLN A 133 -6.00 -10.50 3.07
N LEU A 134 -7.13 -11.19 2.92
CA LEU A 134 -7.44 -12.46 3.55
C LEU A 134 -7.67 -13.55 2.48
N TYR A 135 -7.49 -14.80 2.88
CA TYR A 135 -7.98 -15.96 2.13
C TYR A 135 -9.50 -16.06 2.21
N ASP A 136 -10.10 -16.96 1.42
CA ASP A 136 -11.54 -17.21 1.42
C ASP A 136 -12.07 -17.73 2.76
N ASP A 137 -11.20 -18.37 3.56
CA ASP A 137 -11.51 -18.79 4.93
C ASP A 137 -11.26 -17.70 5.98
N LEU A 138 -11.04 -16.46 5.52
CA LEU A 138 -10.81 -15.25 6.32
C LEU A 138 -9.52 -15.23 7.15
N ARG A 139 -8.61 -16.19 6.94
CA ARG A 139 -7.27 -16.11 7.53
C ARG A 139 -6.42 -15.06 6.82
N PRO A 140 -5.54 -14.35 7.55
CA PRO A 140 -4.65 -13.36 6.94
C PRO A 140 -3.70 -14.01 5.93
N ILE A 141 -3.42 -13.31 4.84
CA ILE A 141 -2.36 -13.68 3.91
C ILE A 141 -1.05 -13.05 4.40
N ASP A 142 -0.01 -13.88 4.55
CA ASP A 142 1.30 -13.42 5.00
C ASP A 142 2.05 -12.65 3.89
N GLY A 143 2.68 -11.55 4.27
CA GLY A 143 3.57 -10.77 3.41
C GLY A 143 3.23 -9.28 3.36
N PRO A 144 4.25 -8.40 3.28
CA PRO A 144 4.04 -6.95 3.28
C PRO A 144 3.19 -6.45 2.10
N GLN A 145 3.22 -7.14 0.96
CA GLN A 145 2.46 -6.79 -0.24
C GLN A 145 0.93 -6.90 -0.08
N PHE A 146 0.47 -7.64 0.93
CA PHE A 146 -0.96 -7.81 1.23
C PHE A 146 -1.46 -6.81 2.27
N ARG A 147 -0.56 -6.02 2.86
CA ARG A 147 -0.87 -4.93 3.79
C ARG A 147 -0.85 -3.60 3.06
N ARG A 148 -1.86 -2.77 3.30
CA ARG A 148 -2.06 -1.52 2.59
C ARG A 148 -2.54 -0.44 3.53
N THR A 149 -2.05 0.78 3.35
CA THR A 149 -2.51 1.93 4.11
C THR A 149 -3.23 2.87 3.17
N PHE A 150 -4.43 3.27 3.55
CA PHE A 150 -5.24 4.24 2.83
C PHE A 150 -5.25 5.56 3.58
N VAL A 151 -5.22 6.67 2.85
CA VAL A 151 -5.34 8.03 3.40
C VAL A 151 -6.51 8.75 2.74
N TYR A 152 -7.26 9.54 3.50
CA TYR A 152 -8.39 10.27 2.94
C TYR A 152 -7.93 11.53 2.21
N LEU A 153 -8.18 11.61 0.91
CA LEU A 153 -7.82 12.70 0.02
C LEU A 153 -8.98 13.00 -0.92
N VAL A 154 -9.45 14.26 -0.96
CA VAL A 154 -10.44 14.75 -1.93
C VAL A 154 -11.62 13.77 -2.12
N ASP A 155 -12.39 13.59 -1.06
CA ASP A 155 -13.62 12.79 -1.03
C ASP A 155 -13.48 11.29 -1.33
N ARG A 156 -12.28 10.73 -1.13
CA ARG A 156 -12.02 9.30 -1.22
C ARG A 156 -10.84 8.89 -0.37
N TRP A 157 -10.75 7.60 -0.10
CA TRP A 157 -9.59 6.95 0.48
C TRP A 157 -8.68 6.46 -0.64
N GLU A 158 -7.44 6.94 -0.65
CA GLU A 158 -6.45 6.54 -1.64
C GLU A 158 -5.39 5.63 -1.03
N LEU A 159 -4.98 4.60 -1.76
CA LEU A 159 -3.84 3.77 -1.38
C LEU A 159 -2.56 4.62 -1.32
N HIS A 160 -1.98 4.69 -0.13
CA HIS A 160 -0.68 5.32 0.09
C HIS A 160 0.42 4.29 -0.09
N THR A 161 0.95 4.16 -1.31
CA THR A 161 2.07 3.28 -1.60
C THR A 161 2.96 3.86 -2.71
N SER A 162 4.27 3.64 -2.59
CA SER A 162 5.24 3.79 -3.68
C SER A 162 5.64 2.44 -4.28
N GLN A 163 5.00 1.35 -3.85
CA GLN A 163 5.36 0.00 -4.30
C GLN A 163 4.93 -0.18 -5.75
N THR A 164 5.88 -0.59 -6.57
CA THR A 164 5.62 -1.15 -7.89
C THR A 164 5.40 -2.66 -7.78
N MET A 165 4.72 -3.22 -8.76
CA MET A 165 4.52 -4.66 -8.91
C MET A 165 5.14 -5.09 -10.24
N GLU A 166 5.82 -6.23 -10.24
CA GLU A 166 6.24 -6.88 -11.47
C GLU A 166 5.15 -7.84 -11.91
N THR A 167 4.57 -7.61 -13.09
CA THR A 167 3.74 -8.61 -13.77
C THR A 167 4.61 -9.40 -14.74
N ARG A 168 4.50 -10.73 -14.68
CA ARG A 168 5.15 -11.62 -15.63
C ARG A 168 4.26 -11.83 -16.85
N CYS A 169 4.90 -11.84 -18.01
CA CYS A 169 4.30 -12.17 -19.28
C CYS A 169 4.59 -13.63 -19.65
N ASP A 170 3.73 -14.23 -20.48
CA ASP A 170 3.89 -15.59 -21.02
C ASP A 170 5.27 -15.82 -21.68
N ASN A 171 5.91 -14.77 -22.20
CA ASN A 171 7.21 -14.81 -22.88
C ASN A 171 8.41 -14.42 -21.98
N HIS A 172 8.30 -14.55 -20.65
CA HIS A 172 9.33 -14.12 -19.68
C HIS A 172 9.64 -12.62 -19.66
N LEU A 173 8.95 -11.80 -20.45
CA LEU A 173 8.99 -10.36 -20.30
C LEU A 173 8.39 -9.98 -18.95
N GLN A 174 9.01 -9.01 -18.29
CA GLN A 174 8.50 -8.42 -17.08
C GLN A 174 7.97 -7.04 -17.41
N GLN A 175 6.87 -6.67 -16.77
CA GLN A 175 6.35 -5.32 -16.84
C GLN A 175 6.15 -4.79 -15.44
N THR A 176 6.69 -3.61 -15.19
CA THR A 176 6.51 -2.89 -13.94
C THR A 176 5.22 -2.11 -14.02
N VAL A 177 4.36 -2.27 -13.01
CA VAL A 177 3.11 -1.53 -12.88
C VAL A 177 3.00 -0.90 -11.50
N VAL A 178 2.30 0.22 -11.40
CA VAL A 178 1.93 0.84 -10.13
C VAL A 178 0.46 0.57 -9.83
N PRO A 179 0.15 -0.12 -8.73
CA PRO A 179 -1.22 -0.28 -8.25
C PRO A 179 -1.71 1.03 -7.60
N GLN A 180 -2.93 1.44 -7.91
CA GLN A 180 -3.61 2.55 -7.26
C GLN A 180 -5.02 2.11 -6.87
N TRP A 181 -5.46 2.44 -5.67
CA TRP A 181 -6.82 2.15 -5.23
C TRP A 181 -7.49 3.41 -4.73
N TRP A 182 -8.72 3.59 -5.17
CA TRP A 182 -9.62 4.63 -4.70
C TRP A 182 -10.83 3.96 -4.08
N ILE A 183 -11.12 4.27 -2.82
CA ILE A 183 -12.32 3.79 -2.12
C ILE A 183 -13.14 5.02 -1.76
N TYR A 184 -14.36 5.08 -2.27
CA TYR A 184 -15.28 6.16 -1.97
C TYR A 184 -15.87 5.99 -0.56
N PRO A 185 -16.35 7.08 0.07
CA PRO A 185 -17.12 7.03 1.30
C PRO A 185 -18.19 5.92 1.26
N PRO A 186 -18.41 5.17 2.36
CA PRO A 186 -19.45 4.16 2.40
C PRO A 186 -20.80 4.76 2.01
N MET A 187 -21.55 4.02 1.21
CA MET A 187 -22.90 4.40 0.83
C MET A 187 -23.87 4.25 2.02
N ALA A 188 -25.07 4.82 1.90
CA ALA A 188 -26.09 4.73 2.94
C ALA A 188 -26.52 3.28 3.24
N ASP A 189 -26.34 2.36 2.30
CA ASP A 189 -26.58 0.92 2.46
C ASP A 189 -25.42 0.17 3.13
N GLY A 190 -24.34 0.88 3.49
CA GLY A 190 -23.14 0.33 4.11
C GLY A 190 -22.17 -0.34 3.14
N THR A 191 -22.43 -0.28 1.82
CA THR A 191 -21.50 -0.81 0.81
C THR A 191 -20.34 0.16 0.58
N LEU A 192 -19.19 -0.40 0.25
CA LEU A 192 -18.05 0.34 -0.29
C LEU A 192 -18.11 0.30 -1.81
N ARG A 193 -17.66 1.37 -2.45
CA ARG A 193 -17.40 1.38 -3.89
C ARG A 193 -16.01 1.93 -4.12
N GLY A 194 -15.41 1.53 -5.23
CA GLY A 194 -14.11 2.04 -5.57
C GLY A 194 -13.61 1.55 -6.90
N ASP A 195 -12.36 1.89 -7.15
CA ASP A 195 -11.63 1.53 -8.34
C ASP A 195 -10.28 0.99 -7.97
N PHE A 196 -9.90 -0.10 -8.62
CA PHE A 196 -8.53 -0.58 -8.65
C PHE A 196 -7.94 -0.29 -10.03
N MET A 197 -6.83 0.44 -10.04
CA MET A 197 -6.11 0.83 -11.22
C MET A 197 -4.69 0.25 -11.23
N PHE A 198 -4.21 -0.06 -12.42
CA PHE A 198 -2.80 -0.30 -12.69
C PHE A 198 -2.33 0.64 -13.79
N THR A 199 -1.18 1.27 -13.60
CA THR A 199 -0.51 2.05 -14.64
C THR A 199 0.83 1.40 -14.95
N ALA A 200 1.12 1.18 -16.23
CA ALA A 200 2.41 0.65 -16.66
C ALA A 200 3.53 1.69 -16.52
N GLU A 201 4.59 1.34 -15.80
CA GLU A 201 5.80 2.17 -15.67
C GLU A 201 6.96 1.68 -16.55
N SER A 202 6.82 0.51 -17.16
CA SER A 202 7.74 0.01 -18.18
C SER A 202 6.97 -0.45 -19.41
N GLU A 203 7.65 -0.44 -20.56
CA GLU A 203 7.17 -1.18 -21.72
C GLU A 203 7.05 -2.66 -21.38
N GLY A 204 6.04 -3.32 -21.94
CA GLY A 204 5.76 -4.70 -21.60
C GLY A 204 4.82 -5.37 -22.59
N CYS A 205 4.43 -6.60 -22.24
CA CYS A 205 3.55 -7.38 -23.10
C CYS A 205 2.08 -6.95 -23.03
N LEU A 206 1.62 -6.44 -21.86
CA LEU A 206 0.19 -6.18 -21.64
C LEU A 206 -0.23 -4.76 -21.99
N MET A 207 0.63 -3.80 -21.68
CA MET A 207 0.38 -2.36 -21.76
C MET A 207 1.61 -1.65 -22.33
N ASP A 208 1.41 -0.53 -23.03
CA ASP A 208 2.51 0.38 -23.31
C ASP A 208 2.81 1.23 -22.05
N MET A 209 4.01 1.79 -21.94
CA MET A 209 4.36 2.66 -20.80
C MET A 209 3.36 3.83 -20.72
N GLY A 210 2.79 4.05 -19.53
CA GLY A 210 1.78 5.06 -19.27
C GLY A 210 0.33 4.64 -19.57
N ASP A 211 0.11 3.46 -20.16
CA ASP A 211 -1.25 2.92 -20.28
C ASP A 211 -1.79 2.53 -18.90
N THR A 212 -3.10 2.68 -18.73
CA THR A 212 -3.80 2.41 -17.46
C THR A 212 -5.01 1.50 -17.69
N ILE A 213 -5.20 0.55 -16.78
CA ILE A 213 -6.41 -0.26 -16.65
C ILE A 213 -7.10 0.15 -15.36
N ARG A 214 -8.40 0.41 -15.41
CA ARG A 214 -9.24 0.74 -14.25
C ARG A 214 -10.37 -0.27 -14.14
N THR A 215 -10.44 -0.97 -13.01
CA THR A 215 -11.45 -1.98 -12.69
C THR A 215 -12.29 -1.50 -11.52
N PRO A 216 -13.60 -1.28 -11.69
CA PRO A 216 -14.48 -0.91 -10.59
C PRO A 216 -14.69 -2.10 -9.64
N PHE A 217 -14.96 -1.82 -8.37
CA PHE A 217 -15.35 -2.84 -7.40
C PHE A 217 -16.46 -2.37 -6.45
N VAL A 218 -17.17 -3.34 -5.88
CA VAL A 218 -18.14 -3.14 -4.80
C VAL A 218 -17.72 -3.96 -3.59
N GLY A 219 -17.68 -3.34 -2.41
CA GLY A 219 -17.38 -3.98 -1.15
C GLY A 219 -18.62 -4.20 -0.30
N THR A 220 -18.84 -5.44 0.13
CA THR A 220 -19.90 -5.79 1.08
C THR A 220 -19.28 -6.21 2.40
N ARG A 221 -19.71 -5.61 3.51
CA ARG A 221 -19.24 -6.00 4.84
C ARG A 221 -19.78 -7.39 5.19
N VAL A 222 -18.88 -8.33 5.50
CA VAL A 222 -19.23 -9.72 5.85
C VAL A 222 -19.09 -10.01 7.35
N GLY A 223 -18.47 -9.11 8.11
CA GLY A 223 -18.34 -9.27 9.56
C GLY A 223 -17.38 -8.27 10.20
N PRO A 224 -17.15 -8.39 11.52
CA PRO A 224 -16.05 -7.71 12.19
C PRO A 224 -14.69 -8.23 11.72
N VAL A 225 -13.61 -7.55 12.09
CA VAL A 225 -12.25 -8.08 11.93
C VAL A 225 -12.04 -9.22 12.93
N ALA A 226 -11.55 -10.37 12.45
CA ALA A 226 -11.27 -11.51 13.33
C ALA A 226 -10.09 -11.22 14.29
N PRO A 227 -10.06 -11.80 15.50
CA PRO A 227 -8.92 -11.66 16.40
C PRO A 227 -7.60 -12.13 15.75
N GLY A 228 -6.53 -11.33 15.91
CA GLY A 228 -5.19 -11.68 15.42
C GLY A 228 -4.89 -11.34 13.95
N VAL A 229 -5.79 -10.63 13.26
CA VAL A 229 -5.59 -10.20 11.87
C VAL A 229 -4.63 -9.00 11.77
N PHE A 230 -4.73 -8.03 12.70
CA PHE A 230 -3.85 -6.87 12.79
C PHE A 230 -2.89 -6.95 13.96
#